data_AF-A0A8J6QIR0-F1
#
_entry.id   AF-A0A8J6QIR0-F1
#
_cell.length_a   1.000
_cell.length_b   1.000
_cell.length_c   1.000
_cell.angle_alpha   90.00
_cell.angle_beta   90.00
_cell.angle_gamma   90.00
#
_symmetry.space_group_name_H-M   'P 1'
#
loop_
_entity.id
_entity.type
_entity.pdbx_description
1 polymer ?
#
loop_
_entity_poly.entity_id
_entity_poly.type
_entity_poly.pdbx_seq_one_letter_code
_entity_poly.pdbx_strand_id
1 'polypeptide(L)'
;PKPMVPMLHKPVMEYGIELLKKFGITDIAVTVHYLPDAIKNYFGDGRDFGVNLHYFVEDSPLGTAGSIKNAEEFLDERLFVISG
;
A
#
# COMPACT_ATOMS: atom_id res chain seq x y z
N PRO A 1 0.67 -10.23 8.50
CA PRO A 1 1.86 -9.59 7.88
C PRO A 1 2.16 -8.26 8.62
N LYS A 2 3.40 -7.74 8.60
CA LYS A 2 3.81 -6.55 9.36
C LYS A 2 2.88 -5.31 9.18
N PRO A 3 2.38 -5.00 7.97
CA PRO A 3 1.43 -3.90 7.76
C PRO A 3 0.10 -4.06 8.48
N MET A 4 -0.28 -5.31 8.80
CA MET A 4 -1.51 -5.69 9.51
C MET A 4 -1.35 -5.77 11.03
N VAL A 5 -0.15 -5.47 11.57
CA VAL A 5 0.04 -5.45 13.03
C VAL A 5 -0.85 -4.36 13.62
N PRO A 6 -1.73 -4.68 14.59
CA PRO A 6 -2.61 -3.70 15.20
C PRO A 6 -1.81 -2.76 16.10
N MET A 7 -2.00 -1.46 15.91
CA MET A 7 -1.49 -0.39 16.76
C MET A 7 -2.67 0.51 17.09
N LEU A 8 -2.96 0.70 18.39
CA LEU A 8 -4.12 1.48 18.87
C LEU A 8 -5.43 1.16 18.12
N HIS A 9 -5.73 -0.13 17.99
CA HIS A 9 -6.96 -0.69 17.39
C HIS A 9 -7.09 -0.65 15.87
N LYS A 10 -6.06 -0.23 15.12
CA LYS A 10 -6.05 -0.33 13.66
C LYS A 10 -4.69 -0.81 13.11
N PRO A 11 -4.64 -1.40 11.90
CA PRO A 11 -3.39 -1.79 11.28
C PRO A 11 -2.42 -0.62 11.08
N VAL A 12 -1.11 -0.86 11.20
CA VAL A 12 -0.07 0.15 10.94
C VAL A 12 -0.21 0.80 9.55
N MET A 13 -0.57 0.01 8.53
CA MET A 13 -0.76 0.52 7.16
C MET A 13 -1.86 1.58 7.06
N GLU A 14 -2.89 1.49 7.91
CA GLU A 14 -4.02 2.43 7.90
C GLU A 14 -3.56 3.86 8.20
N TYR A 15 -2.57 4.02 9.10
CA TYR A 15 -1.96 5.32 9.39
C TYR A 15 -1.23 5.91 8.17
N GLY A 16 -0.58 5.07 7.37
CA GLY A 16 0.08 5.49 6.14
C GLY A 16 -0.94 6.00 5.12
N ILE A 17 -2.05 5.27 4.95
CA ILE A 17 -3.15 5.67 4.07
C ILE A 17 -3.76 7.00 4.52
N GLU A 18 -4.08 7.14 5.82
CA GLU A 18 -4.64 8.38 6.37
C GLU A 18 -3.71 9.57 6.18
N LEU A 19 -2.40 9.37 6.35
CA LEU A 19 -1.40 10.41 6.16
C LEU A 19 -1.36 10.86 4.69
N LEU A 20 -1.29 9.92 3.74
CA LEU A 20 -1.29 10.21 2.31
C LEU A 20 -2.56 10.97 1.90
N LYS A 21 -3.72 10.47 2.35
CA LYS A 21 -5.02 11.12 2.11
C LYS A 21 -5.07 12.53 2.65
N LYS A 22 -4.53 12.80 3.84
CA LYS A 22 -4.47 14.14 4.45
C LYS A 22 -3.71 15.15 3.55
N PHE A 23 -2.79 14.68 2.73
CA PHE A 23 -2.05 15.51 1.77
C PHE A 23 -2.64 15.45 0.34
N GLY A 24 -3.84 14.90 0.17
CA GLY A 24 -4.53 14.82 -1.13
C GLY A 24 -4.05 13.68 -2.03
N ILE A 25 -3.17 12.80 -1.53
CA ILE A 25 -2.71 11.62 -2.28
C ILE A 25 -3.75 10.52 -2.06
N THR A 26 -4.54 10.25 -3.09
CA THR A 26 -5.66 9.29 -3.00
C THR A 26 -5.49 8.07 -3.88
N ASP A 27 -4.71 8.12 -4.94
CA ASP A 27 -4.30 6.93 -5.70
C ASP A 27 -3.00 6.36 -5.11
N ILE A 28 -3.05 5.14 -4.56
CA ILE A 28 -1.94 4.53 -3.81
C ILE A 28 -1.65 3.12 -4.32
N ALA A 29 -0.40 2.88 -4.73
CA ALA A 29 0.11 1.55 -5.01
C ALA A 29 0.58 0.85 -3.72
N VAL A 30 0.13 -0.39 -3.53
CA VAL A 30 0.48 -1.26 -2.41
C VAL A 30 1.18 -2.49 -2.96
N THR A 31 2.47 -2.59 -2.71
CA THR A 31 3.26 -3.77 -3.08
C THR A 31 3.22 -4.78 -1.94
N VAL A 32 2.77 -6.01 -2.23
CA VAL A 32 2.55 -7.05 -1.23
C VAL A 32 3.20 -8.35 -1.65
N HIS A 33 4.09 -8.88 -0.81
CA HIS A 33 4.73 -10.17 -1.05
C HIS A 33 4.19 -11.28 -0.12
N TYR A 34 3.96 -10.96 1.15
CA TYR A 34 3.59 -11.96 2.17
C TYR A 34 2.16 -11.79 2.66
N LEU A 35 1.32 -12.81 2.45
CA LEU A 35 -0.12 -12.85 2.80
C LEU A 35 -0.92 -11.67 2.22
N PRO A 36 -0.98 -11.54 0.88
CA PRO A 36 -1.71 -10.45 0.21
C PRO A 36 -3.20 -10.44 0.56
N ASP A 37 -3.80 -11.61 0.78
CA ASP A 37 -5.22 -11.75 1.08
C ASP A 37 -5.60 -11.08 2.41
N ALA A 38 -4.73 -11.11 3.42
CA ALA A 38 -5.00 -10.46 4.70
C ALA A 38 -5.12 -8.93 4.55
N ILE A 39 -4.33 -8.35 3.65
CA ILE A 39 -4.33 -6.91 3.37
C ILE A 39 -5.54 -6.56 2.47
N LYS A 40 -5.75 -7.31 1.39
CA LYS A 40 -6.90 -7.10 0.48
C LYS A 40 -8.25 -7.27 1.17
N ASN A 41 -8.39 -8.25 2.06
CA ASN A 41 -9.65 -8.49 2.78
C ASN A 41 -9.99 -7.37 3.77
N TYR A 42 -8.99 -6.71 4.37
CA TYR A 42 -9.23 -5.62 5.31
C TYR A 42 -9.41 -4.28 4.61
N PHE A 43 -8.53 -3.97 3.64
CA PHE A 43 -8.49 -2.66 3.00
C PHE A 43 -9.36 -2.55 1.74
N GLY A 44 -9.82 -3.68 1.20
CA GLY A 44 -10.65 -3.71 -0.01
C GLY A 44 -9.94 -3.05 -1.18
N ASP A 45 -10.61 -2.13 -1.85
CA ASP A 45 -10.03 -1.25 -2.88
C ASP A 45 -9.75 0.16 -2.36
N GLY A 46 -9.80 0.37 -1.05
CA GLY A 46 -9.53 1.66 -0.40
C GLY A 46 -10.71 2.59 -0.27
N ARG A 47 -11.87 2.30 -0.88
CA ARG A 47 -13.02 3.22 -0.90
C ARG A 47 -13.53 3.56 0.50
N ASP A 48 -13.54 2.59 1.41
CA ASP A 48 -13.93 2.80 2.82
C ASP A 48 -12.98 3.75 3.56
N PHE A 49 -11.75 3.89 3.06
CA PHE A 49 -10.73 4.82 3.57
C PHE A 49 -10.70 6.12 2.77
N GLY A 50 -11.50 6.27 1.70
CA GLY A 50 -11.53 7.43 0.81
C GLY A 50 -10.27 7.60 -0.03
N VAL A 51 -9.69 6.48 -0.48
CA VAL A 51 -8.54 6.39 -1.39
C VAL A 51 -8.82 5.28 -2.42
N ASN A 52 -8.00 5.19 -3.47
CA ASN A 52 -7.96 4.09 -4.44
C ASN A 52 -6.69 3.28 -4.19
N LEU A 53 -6.83 2.01 -3.82
CA LEU A 53 -5.70 1.11 -3.58
C LEU A 53 -5.47 0.18 -4.77
N HIS A 54 -4.24 0.17 -5.28
CA HIS A 54 -3.78 -0.71 -6.35
C HIS A 54 -2.82 -1.74 -5.79
N TYR A 55 -3.15 -3.02 -5.88
CA TYR A 55 -2.32 -4.09 -5.29
C TYR A 55 -1.39 -4.72 -6.32
N PHE A 56 -0.10 -4.66 -6.04
CA PHE A 56 0.94 -5.30 -6.83
C PHE A 56 1.51 -6.46 -6.02
N VAL A 57 1.10 -7.69 -6.37
CA VAL A 57 1.57 -8.90 -5.67
C VAL A 57 2.92 -9.31 -6.26
N GLU A 58 3.92 -9.51 -5.40
CA GLU A 58 5.22 -10.00 -5.82
C GLU A 58 5.38 -11.49 -5.49
N ASP A 59 5.71 -12.30 -6.49
CA ASP A 59 5.97 -13.75 -6.32
C ASP A 59 7.36 -14.05 -5.73
N SER A 60 8.28 -13.09 -5.78
CA SER A 60 9.61 -13.17 -5.17
C SER A 60 9.99 -11.80 -4.62
N PRO A 61 10.77 -11.71 -3.53
CA PRO A 61 11.08 -10.42 -2.93
C PRO A 61 12.06 -9.68 -3.85
N LEU A 62 11.54 -8.74 -4.65
CA LEU A 62 12.35 -7.99 -5.61
C LEU A 62 13.13 -6.83 -4.96
N GLY A 63 12.90 -6.60 -3.66
CA GLY A 63 13.42 -5.46 -2.92
C GLY A 63 12.76 -4.14 -3.32
N THR A 64 13.06 -3.04 -2.62
CA THR A 64 12.39 -1.74 -2.82
C THR A 64 12.43 -1.26 -4.27
N ALA A 65 13.56 -1.42 -4.96
CA ALA A 65 13.70 -1.01 -6.36
C ALA A 65 12.87 -1.89 -7.32
N GLY A 66 12.74 -3.18 -7.02
CA GLY A 66 11.92 -4.08 -7.82
C GLY A 66 10.42 -3.84 -7.65
N SER A 67 10.00 -3.49 -6.43
CA SER A 67 8.62 -3.07 -6.14
C SER A 67 8.20 -1.82 -6.89
N ILE A 68 9.10 -0.85 -7.01
CA ILE A 68 8.88 0.37 -7.81
C ILE A 68 8.72 0.00 -9.28
N LYS A 69 9.58 -0.87 -9.82
CA LYS A 69 9.46 -1.34 -11.21
C LYS A 69 8.17 -2.11 -11.48
N ASN A 70 7.68 -2.90 -10.52
CA ASN A 70 6.42 -3.63 -10.68
C ASN A 70 5.20 -2.69 -10.73
N ALA A 71 5.32 -1.51 -10.14
CA ALA A 71 4.30 -0.47 -10.18
C ALA A 71 4.51 0.54 -11.32
N GLU A 72 5.47 0.33 -12.24
CA GLU A 72 5.91 1.31 -13.24
C GLU A 72 4.77 1.94 -14.05
N GLU A 73 3.75 1.15 -14.44
CA GLU A 73 2.57 1.65 -15.17
C GLU A 73 1.66 2.58 -14.36
N PHE A 74 1.77 2.54 -13.03
CA PHE A 74 1.05 3.40 -12.09
C PHE A 74 1.86 4.65 -11.70
N LEU A 75 3.16 4.70 -12.03
CA LEU A 75 4.03 5.80 -11.63
C LEU A 75 3.99 6.93 -12.65
N ASP A 76 3.83 8.15 -12.14
CA ASP A 76 4.00 9.40 -12.91
C ASP A 76 5.36 10.04 -12.54
N GLU A 77 5.68 11.25 -13.06
CA GLU A 77 6.99 11.90 -12.86
C GLU A 77 7.43 12.11 -11.39
N ARG A 78 6.51 12.07 -10.42
CA ARG A 78 6.80 12.27 -8.98
C ARG A 78 6.31 11.10 -8.13
N LEU A 79 7.26 10.42 -7.49
CA LEU A 79 7.01 9.28 -6.60
C LEU A 79 7.30 9.63 -5.14
N PHE A 80 6.44 9.18 -4.23
CA PHE A 80 6.69 9.18 -2.79
C PHE A 80 6.67 7.73 -2.27
N VAL A 81 7.77 7.28 -1.66
CA VAL A 81 7.90 5.91 -1.15
C VAL A 81 7.89 5.93 0.38
N ILE A 82 6.95 5.19 0.98
CA ILE A 82 6.89 4.98 2.43
C ILE A 82 7.15 3.51 2.72
N SER A 83 8.18 3.23 3.51
CA SER A 83 8.52 1.88 3.99
C SER A 83 7.87 1.64 5.35
N GLY A 84 7.03 0.60 5.47
CA GLY A 84 6.29 0.25 6.69
C GLY A 84 6.25 -1.25 6.94
#